data_AF-A0A2V5RQ74-F1
#
_entry.id   AF-A0A2V5RQ74-F1
#
_cell.length_a   1.000
_cell.length_b   1.000
_cell.length_c   1.000
_cell.angle_alpha   90.00
_cell.angle_beta   90.00
_cell.angle_gamma   90.00
#
_symmetry.space_group_name_H-M   'P 1'
#
loop_
_entity.id
_entity.type
_entity.pdbx_description
1 polymer ?
#
loop_
_entity_poly.entity_id
_entity_poly.type
_entity_poly.pdbx_seq_one_letter_code
_entity_poly.pdbx_strand_id
1 'polypeptide(L)'
;MKRYLAWFAAAVVGAAIGASVMASLYMRVLRAAIPEHMTTLEHGQEYSCMLSLAVLTKLEAGDTEHAKSMLAHEVASFYHRPWQLDAPQRQKILEFIEATKPKSSVLREELSKAPQ
;
A
#
# COMPACT_ATOMS: atom_id res chain seq x y z
N MET A 1 59.46 8.25 2.72
CA MET A 1 58.26 7.37 2.65
C MET A 1 57.05 7.90 3.43
N LYS A 2 57.16 8.40 4.67
CA LYS A 2 56.00 8.82 5.49
C LYS A 2 55.09 9.90 4.89
N ARG A 3 55.63 10.85 4.10
CA ARG A 3 54.83 11.95 3.51
C ARG A 3 53.90 11.47 2.39
N TYR A 4 54.33 10.52 1.54
CA TYR A 4 53.51 9.99 0.46
C TYR A 4 52.34 9.14 0.96
N LEU A 5 52.52 8.46 2.10
CA LEU A 5 51.46 7.70 2.76
C LEU A 5 50.32 8.60 3.26
N ALA A 6 50.65 9.80 3.75
CA ALA A 6 49.67 10.79 4.22
C ALA A 6 48.83 11.39 3.09
N TRP A 7 49.45 11.67 1.93
CA TRP A 7 48.72 12.12 0.74
C TRP A 7 47.79 11.04 0.18
N PHE A 8 48.23 9.78 0.17
CA PHE A 8 47.39 8.66 -0.23
C PHE A 8 46.19 8.47 0.70
N ALA A 9 46.40 8.52 2.01
CA ALA A 9 45.32 8.43 2.99
C ALA A 9 44.31 9.58 2.84
N ALA A 10 44.79 10.81 2.64
CA ALA A 10 43.93 11.97 2.40
C ALA A 10 43.11 11.84 1.11
N ALA A 11 43.71 11.30 0.04
CA ALA A 11 43.02 11.08 -1.24
C ALA A 11 41.93 10.01 -1.12
N VAL A 12 42.18 8.92 -0.40
CA VAL A 12 41.18 7.85 -0.18
C VAL A 12 40.02 8.37 0.68
N VAL A 13 40.29 9.14 1.73
CA VAL A 13 39.25 9.73 2.57
C VAL A 13 38.43 10.76 1.80
N GLY A 14 39.09 11.61 1.00
CA GLY A 14 38.40 12.56 0.13
C GLY A 14 37.49 11.88 -0.90
N ALA A 15 37.95 10.78 -1.50
CA ALA A 15 37.16 9.99 -2.44
C ALA A 15 35.96 9.30 -1.75
N ALA A 16 36.14 8.77 -0.54
CA ALA A 16 35.05 8.14 0.22
C ALA A 16 33.96 9.14 0.62
N ILE A 17 34.33 10.36 1.03
CA ILE A 17 33.39 11.43 1.34
C ILE A 17 32.68 11.89 0.07
N GLY A 18 33.42 12.10 -1.02
CA GLY A 18 32.86 12.49 -2.32
C GLY A 18 31.85 11.46 -2.87
N ALA A 19 32.17 10.17 -2.80
CA ALA A 19 31.28 9.09 -3.19
C ALA A 19 30.01 9.04 -2.31
N SER A 20 30.15 9.28 -1.00
CA SER A 20 29.02 9.29 -0.06
C SER A 20 28.05 10.45 -0.32
N VAL A 21 28.59 11.65 -0.58
CA VAL A 21 27.78 12.83 -0.92
C VAL A 21 27.08 12.63 -2.27
N MET A 22 27.78 12.10 -3.28
CA MET A 22 27.18 11.80 -4.57
C MET A 22 26.10 10.72 -4.49
N ALA A 23 26.31 9.65 -3.73
CA ALA A 23 25.29 8.64 -3.50
C ALA A 23 24.04 9.21 -2.81
N SER A 24 24.22 10.11 -1.83
CA SER A 24 23.10 10.76 -1.15
C SER A 24 22.31 11.70 -2.08
N LEU A 25 22.99 12.42 -2.97
CA LEU A 25 22.33 13.27 -3.97
C LEU A 25 21.62 12.42 -5.03
N TYR A 26 22.27 11.35 -5.50
CA TYR A 26 21.72 10.41 -6.46
C TYR A 26 20.46 9.71 -5.94
N MET A 27 20.45 9.26 -4.68
CA MET A 27 19.27 8.67 -4.05
C MET A 27 18.11 9.64 -3.88
N ARG A 28 18.38 10.93 -3.64
CA ARG A 28 17.32 11.97 -3.60
C ARG A 28 16.71 12.21 -4.98
N VAL A 29 17.53 12.25 -6.02
CA VAL A 29 17.06 12.40 -7.40
C VAL A 29 16.30 11.15 -7.85
N LEU A 30 16.80 9.95 -7.55
CA LEU A 30 16.09 8.70 -7.78
C LEU A 30 14.74 8.67 -7.07
N ARG A 31 14.69 9.02 -5.78
CA ARG A 31 13.44 9.04 -5.01
C ARG A 31 12.45 10.09 -5.52
N ALA A 32 12.94 11.22 -6.06
CA ALA A 32 12.12 12.22 -6.73
C ALA A 32 11.70 11.80 -8.17
N ALA A 33 12.43 10.85 -8.77
CA ALA A 33 12.15 10.28 -10.09
C ALA A 33 11.34 8.97 -10.03
N ILE A 34 11.11 8.41 -8.85
CA ILE A 34 10.12 7.35 -8.67
C ILE A 34 8.75 7.99 -8.93
N PRO A 35 8.01 7.53 -9.95
CA PRO A 35 6.68 8.06 -10.23
C PRO A 35 5.82 7.85 -8.98
N GLU A 36 5.13 8.89 -8.54
CA GLU A 36 4.17 8.87 -7.43
C GLU A 36 3.13 7.73 -7.55
N HIS A 37 2.89 7.27 -8.78
CA HIS A 37 2.06 6.10 -9.05
C HIS A 37 2.64 4.78 -8.52
N MET A 38 3.96 4.58 -8.50
CA MET A 38 4.55 3.36 -7.95
C MET A 38 4.40 3.28 -6.44
N THR A 39 4.57 4.40 -5.72
CA THR A 39 4.34 4.43 -4.28
C THR A 39 2.87 4.16 -3.96
N THR A 40 1.91 4.70 -4.72
CA THR A 40 0.48 4.38 -4.51
C THR A 40 0.13 2.92 -4.76
N LEU A 41 0.79 2.25 -5.72
CA LEU A 41 0.59 0.82 -5.97
C LEU A 41 1.18 -0.04 -4.85
N GLU A 42 2.38 0.30 -4.37
CA GLU A 42 3.01 -0.37 -3.23
C GLU A 42 2.17 -0.25 -1.96
N HIS A 43 1.65 0.94 -1.65
CA HIS A 43 0.78 1.14 -0.48
C HIS A 43 -0.54 0.38 -0.62
N GLY A 44 -1.11 0.32 -1.84
CA GLY A 44 -2.30 -0.47 -2.11
C GLY A 44 -2.08 -1.98 -1.94
N GLN A 45 -0.92 -2.48 -2.38
CA GLN A 45 -0.53 -3.88 -2.19
C GLN A 45 -0.26 -4.21 -0.73
N GLU A 46 0.43 -3.34 0.00
CA GLU A 46 0.69 -3.49 1.44
C GLU A 46 -0.61 -3.53 2.24
N TYR A 47 -1.54 -2.60 1.97
CA TYR A 47 -2.86 -2.59 2.60
C TYR A 47 -3.65 -3.88 2.32
N SER A 48 -3.71 -4.31 1.06
CA SER A 48 -4.41 -5.55 0.67
C SER A 48 -3.81 -6.79 1.34
N CYS A 49 -2.47 -6.85 1.44
CA CYS A 49 -1.75 -7.91 2.13
C CYS A 49 -2.09 -7.94 3.62
N MET A 50 -2.04 -6.78 4.30
CA MET A 50 -2.40 -6.67 5.71
C MET A 50 -3.85 -7.06 6.00
N LEU A 51 -4.80 -6.58 5.20
CA LEU A 51 -6.22 -6.94 5.34
C LEU A 51 -6.41 -8.45 5.16
N SER A 52 -5.78 -9.03 4.13
CA SER A 52 -5.84 -10.47 3.86
C SER A 52 -5.26 -11.30 5.00
N LEU A 53 -4.12 -10.89 5.57
CA LEU A 53 -3.50 -11.54 6.73
C LEU A 53 -4.40 -11.44 7.96
N ALA A 54 -4.96 -10.27 8.25
CA ALA A 54 -5.84 -10.10 9.40
C ALA A 54 -7.10 -10.98 9.30
N VAL A 55 -7.72 -11.03 8.11
CA VAL A 55 -8.86 -11.92 7.84
C VAL A 55 -8.46 -13.39 7.99
N LEU A 56 -7.31 -13.79 7.43
CA LEU A 56 -6.81 -15.16 7.55
C LEU A 56 -6.58 -15.56 9.01
N THR A 57 -5.92 -14.72 9.80
CA THR A 57 -5.71 -14.96 11.24
C THR A 57 -7.03 -15.12 11.99
N LYS A 58 -8.05 -14.32 11.66
CA LYS A 58 -9.38 -14.45 12.25
C LYS A 58 -10.07 -15.76 11.87
N LEU A 59 -9.95 -16.18 10.62
CA LEU A 59 -10.49 -17.47 10.16
C LEU A 59 -9.77 -18.66 10.82
N GLU A 60 -8.45 -18.62 10.95
CA GLU A 60 -7.64 -19.64 11.62
C GLU A 60 -7.97 -19.75 13.12
N ALA A 61 -8.32 -18.64 13.75
CA ALA A 61 -8.81 -18.61 15.13
C ALA A 61 -10.28 -19.07 15.29
N GLY A 62 -10.97 -19.42 14.20
CA GLY A 62 -12.39 -19.78 14.19
C GLY A 62 -13.36 -18.58 14.33
N ASP A 63 -12.83 -17.35 14.32
CA ASP A 63 -13.57 -16.09 14.48
C ASP A 63 -14.16 -15.62 13.14
N THR A 64 -15.06 -16.44 12.60
CA THR A 64 -15.62 -16.27 11.26
C THR A 64 -16.50 -15.01 11.13
N GLU A 65 -17.15 -14.57 12.20
CA GLU A 65 -18.00 -13.38 12.18
C GLU A 65 -17.17 -12.09 12.08
N HIS A 66 -16.08 -11.96 12.83
CA HIS A 66 -15.18 -10.81 12.65
C HIS A 66 -14.50 -10.82 11.28
N ALA A 67 -14.09 -11.98 10.77
CA ALA A 67 -13.53 -12.08 9.42
C ALA A 67 -14.51 -11.56 8.35
N LYS A 68 -15.79 -11.97 8.43
CA LYS A 68 -16.85 -11.47 7.54
C LYS A 68 -17.07 -9.97 7.70
N SER A 69 -17.09 -9.47 8.93
CA SER A 69 -17.27 -8.04 9.21
C SER A 69 -16.15 -7.19 8.62
N MET A 70 -14.89 -7.61 8.76
CA MET A 70 -13.75 -6.90 8.16
C MET A 70 -13.84 -6.83 6.63
N LEU A 71 -14.19 -7.95 5.99
CA LEU A 71 -14.38 -7.98 4.53
C LEU A 71 -15.58 -7.12 4.09
N ALA A 72 -16.70 -7.21 4.80
CA ALA A 72 -17.89 -6.42 4.51
C ALA A 72 -17.63 -4.92 4.64
N HIS A 73 -16.84 -4.51 5.64
CA HIS A 73 -16.46 -3.14 5.84
C HIS A 73 -15.62 -2.58 4.68
N GLU A 74 -14.62 -3.34 4.21
CA GLU A 74 -13.82 -2.94 3.05
C GLU A 74 -14.68 -2.80 1.78
N VAL A 75 -15.59 -3.74 1.57
CA VAL A 75 -16.53 -3.69 0.44
C VAL A 75 -17.43 -2.46 0.54
N ALA A 76 -17.92 -2.11 1.72
CA ALA A 76 -18.74 -0.92 1.93
C ALA A 76 -17.96 0.38 1.70
N SER A 77 -16.69 0.44 2.13
CA SER A 77 -15.78 1.55 1.84
C SER A 77 -15.59 1.77 0.34
N PHE A 78 -15.38 0.67 -0.42
CA PHE A 78 -15.31 0.73 -1.88
C PHE A 78 -16.64 1.21 -2.49
N TYR A 79 -17.77 0.68 -2.00
CA TYR A 79 -19.11 0.99 -2.52
C TYR A 79 -19.45 2.48 -2.35
N HIS A 80 -19.16 3.07 -1.19
CA HIS A 80 -19.52 4.44 -0.85
C HIS A 80 -18.59 5.53 -1.41
N ARG A 81 -17.39 5.17 -1.89
CA ARG A 81 -16.39 6.17 -2.33
C ARG A 81 -16.89 6.97 -3.54
N PRO A 82 -17.07 8.30 -3.46
CA PRO A 82 -17.47 9.12 -4.61
C PRO A 82 -16.30 9.22 -5.60
N TRP A 83 -16.49 8.77 -6.84
CA TRP A 83 -15.46 8.90 -7.89
C TRP A 83 -16.03 9.45 -9.20
N GLN A 84 -15.16 10.14 -9.94
CA GLN A 84 -15.47 10.97 -11.11
C GLN A 84 -15.35 10.23 -12.46
N LEU A 85 -15.04 8.94 -12.49
CA LEU A 85 -14.90 8.18 -13.74
C LEU A 85 -15.70 6.88 -13.71
N ASP A 86 -16.66 6.77 -14.62
CA ASP A 86 -17.40 5.55 -14.98
C ASP A 86 -16.45 4.53 -15.60
N ALA A 87 -15.63 3.88 -14.76
CA ALA A 87 -14.80 2.76 -15.19
C ALA A 87 -15.70 1.51 -15.34
N PRO A 88 -15.76 0.86 -16.52
CA PRO A 88 -16.59 -0.34 -16.73
C PRO A 88 -16.28 -1.48 -15.74
N GLN A 89 -15.05 -1.55 -15.25
CA GLN A 89 -14.64 -2.51 -14.22
C GLN A 89 -15.31 -2.24 -12.87
N ARG A 90 -15.47 -0.97 -12.48
CA ARG A 90 -16.16 -0.62 -11.23
C ARG A 90 -17.62 -1.01 -11.28
N GLN A 91 -18.30 -0.78 -12.40
CA GLN A 91 -19.70 -1.15 -12.54
C GLN A 91 -19.92 -2.65 -12.37
N LYS A 92 -19.04 -3.49 -12.95
CA LYS A 92 -19.05 -4.94 -12.71
C LYS A 92 -18.86 -5.31 -11.25
N ILE A 93 -17.97 -4.60 -10.54
CA ILE A 93 -17.76 -4.83 -9.10
C ILE A 93 -19.00 -4.43 -8.31
N LEU A 94 -19.61 -3.27 -8.60
CA LEU A 94 -20.85 -2.82 -7.94
C LEU A 94 -22.02 -3.79 -8.19
N GLU A 95 -22.19 -4.27 -9.41
CA GLU A 95 -23.17 -5.30 -9.75
C GLU A 95 -22.93 -6.58 -8.94
N PHE A 96 -21.67 -7.00 -8.80
CA PHE A 96 -21.30 -8.16 -7.99
C PHE A 96 -21.60 -7.95 -6.50
N ILE A 97 -21.36 -6.75 -5.97
CA ILE A 97 -21.70 -6.38 -4.59
C ILE A 97 -23.21 -6.45 -4.38
N GLU A 98 -24.01 -5.85 -5.26
CA GLU A 98 -25.48 -5.89 -5.17
C GLU A 98 -26.03 -7.32 -5.28
N ALA A 99 -25.44 -8.16 -6.13
CA ALA A 99 -25.81 -9.58 -6.24
C ALA A 99 -25.45 -10.39 -4.97
N THR A 100 -24.45 -9.96 -4.22
CA THR A 100 -23.96 -10.63 -3.00
C THR A 100 -24.67 -10.13 -1.74
N LYS A 101 -25.10 -8.88 -1.72
CA LYS A 101 -25.85 -8.21 -0.64
C LYS A 101 -27.01 -9.03 -0.05
N PRO A 102 -27.91 -9.68 -0.82
CA PRO A 102 -28.99 -10.48 -0.22
C PRO A 102 -28.52 -11.76 0.46
N LYS A 103 -27.29 -12.23 0.17
CA LYS A 103 -26.73 -13.48 0.70
C LYS A 103 -25.92 -13.28 1.98
N SER A 104 -25.56 -12.04 2.31
CA SER A 104 -24.72 -11.70 3.46
C SER A 104 -25.40 -10.62 4.31
N SER A 105 -25.88 -11.03 5.49
CA SER A 105 -26.48 -10.11 6.47
C SER A 105 -25.49 -9.03 6.91
N VAL A 106 -24.23 -9.42 7.12
CA VAL A 106 -23.13 -8.52 7.54
C VAL A 106 -22.83 -7.48 6.47
N LEU A 107 -22.77 -7.89 5.20
CA LEU A 107 -22.55 -6.95 4.09
C LEU A 107 -23.71 -5.96 3.95
N ARG A 108 -24.95 -6.45 4.07
CA ARG A 108 -26.13 -5.59 4.02
C ARG A 108 -26.13 -4.56 5.15
N GLU A 109 -25.72 -4.96 6.35
CA GLU A 109 -25.60 -4.05 7.49
C GLU A 109 -24.53 -2.99 7.23
N GLU A 110 -23.32 -3.37 6.82
CA GLU A 110 -22.23 -2.42 6.53
C GLU A 110 -22.60 -1.44 5.41
N LEU A 111 -23.24 -1.91 4.34
CA LEU A 111 -23.71 -1.05 3.24
C LEU A 111 -24.83 -0.08 3.65
N SER A 112 -25.51 -0.32 4.77
CA SER A 112 -26.54 0.60 5.29
C SER A 112 -25.96 1.71 6.16
N LYS A 113 -24.70 1.59 6.58
CA LYS A 113 -24.01 2.59 7.40
C LYS A 113 -23.63 3.79 6.54
N ALA A 114 -23.64 4.98 7.13
CA ALA A 114 -23.23 6.20 6.44
C ALA A 114 -21.76 6.08 5.94
N PRO A 115 -21.41 6.72 4.82
CA PRO A 115 -20.02 6.82 4.38
C PRO A 115 -19.15 7.42 5.51
N GLN A 116 -18.01 6.79 5.78
CA GLN A 116 -17.01 7.29 6.73
C GLN A 116 -16.04 8.26 6.06
#